data_AF-A0A6A1W5V6-F1
#
_entry.id   AF-A0A6A1W5V6-F1
#
_cell.length_a   1.000
_cell.length_b   1.000
_cell.length_c   1.000
_cell.angle_alpha   90.00
_cell.angle_beta   90.00
_cell.angle_gamma   90.00
#
_symmetry.space_group_name_H-M   'P 1'
#
loop_
_entity.id
_entity.type
_entity.pdbx_description
1 polymer ?
#
loop_
_entity_poly.entity_id
_entity_poly.type
_entity_poly.pdbx_seq_one_letter_code
_entity_poly.pdbx_strand_id
1 'polypeptide(L)'
;MIVAGAHFSISIPAYPAPQRTKKSYRTQTRANLSKLKQLLDSKASESTSLSDGRPRPRTCECFDLHKSLVPYGEAWSWQKRIFREKKALIEKNQECPDTVIILQHNPVYTLGTGSSEEYLNFDIKDAPYDVYRTERGGEVTYHGPGQLVMYPIINLRNHRMDLHWYLRGLEEVVIRVLSSTFSIKASRLEGFTGVWVGEKKVAAIGIRVSQWITYHGLALNVTTDLTPFHSIVPCGIRNRQVGSIKGLLREFQPSTGCVKPDVAHLSDCQLIDITHASLVKEFSKFFKLEIDHRNMSILGACGNNSYKPSQKGTKLTD
;
A
#
# COMPACT_ATOMS: atom_id res chain seq x y z
N MET A 1 -71.31 37.59 -3.01
CA MET A 1 -70.84 36.27 -3.50
C MET A 1 -69.96 35.68 -2.40
N ILE A 2 -70.54 34.92 -1.45
CA ILE A 2 -70.57 33.44 -1.40
C ILE A 2 -69.16 32.83 -1.45
N VAL A 3 -68.63 31.99 -0.54
CA VAL A 3 -68.82 31.57 0.88
C VAL A 3 -67.59 30.67 1.19
N ALA A 4 -67.22 30.59 2.48
CA ALA A 4 -66.47 29.56 3.25
C ALA A 4 -65.88 28.32 2.51
N GLY A 5 -64.74 27.73 2.89
CA GLY A 5 -64.17 27.45 4.21
C GLY A 5 -63.92 25.93 4.36
N ALA A 6 -63.09 25.55 5.33
CA ALA A 6 -62.89 24.21 5.93
C ALA A 6 -61.72 23.30 5.45
N HIS A 7 -60.73 23.21 6.35
CA HIS A 7 -60.09 22.03 6.94
C HIS A 7 -60.09 20.68 6.20
N PHE A 8 -58.88 20.18 5.93
CA PHE A 8 -58.60 18.78 5.62
C PHE A 8 -58.24 17.99 6.88
N SER A 9 -59.07 17.00 7.21
CA SER A 9 -58.73 15.82 8.03
C SER A 9 -59.22 14.60 7.26
N ILE A 10 -58.33 13.69 6.85
CA ILE A 10 -58.74 12.40 6.29
C ILE A 10 -57.96 11.27 6.95
N SER A 11 -58.76 10.37 7.49
CA SER A 11 -58.47 9.19 8.29
C SER A 11 -58.07 7.98 7.44
N ILE A 12 -57.28 7.10 8.05
CA ILE A 12 -56.81 5.81 7.50
C ILE A 12 -57.99 4.82 7.38
N PRO A 13 -58.18 4.11 6.25
CA PRO A 13 -59.09 2.98 6.18
C PRO A 13 -58.39 1.64 6.51
N ALA A 14 -58.98 0.88 7.42
CA ALA A 14 -58.61 -0.49 7.77
C ALA A 14 -59.11 -1.50 6.72
N TYR A 15 -58.30 -2.53 6.46
CA TYR A 15 -58.61 -3.65 5.56
C TYR A 15 -59.65 -4.61 6.16
N PRO A 16 -60.64 -5.09 5.39
CA PRO A 16 -61.51 -6.18 5.82
C PRO A 16 -60.87 -7.56 5.54
N ALA A 17 -61.05 -8.48 6.48
CA ALA A 17 -60.60 -9.87 6.42
C ALA A 17 -61.42 -10.71 5.41
N PRO A 18 -60.79 -11.64 4.66
CA PRO A 18 -61.51 -12.50 3.73
C PRO A 18 -62.19 -13.69 4.43
N GLN A 19 -63.46 -13.89 4.10
CA GLN A 19 -64.27 -15.05 4.49
C GLN A 19 -63.84 -16.32 3.76
N ARG A 20 -63.97 -17.44 4.48
CA ARG A 20 -63.52 -18.78 4.14
C ARG A 20 -64.66 -19.57 3.50
N THR A 21 -64.48 -20.07 2.28
CA THR A 21 -65.31 -21.18 1.75
C THR A 21 -64.42 -22.37 1.41
N LYS A 22 -64.81 -23.54 1.91
CA LYS A 22 -64.11 -24.82 1.75
C LYS A 22 -64.57 -25.48 0.45
N LYS A 23 -63.65 -25.96 -0.39
CA LYS A 23 -63.86 -27.17 -1.20
C LYS A 23 -62.53 -27.88 -1.51
N SER A 24 -62.64 -29.19 -1.56
CA SER A 24 -61.62 -30.24 -1.47
C SER A 24 -60.81 -30.42 -2.76
N TYR A 25 -59.47 -30.49 -2.66
CA TYR A 25 -58.61 -31.22 -3.61
C TYR A 25 -57.44 -31.89 -2.88
N ARG A 26 -57.72 -33.08 -2.35
CA ARG A 26 -56.72 -34.01 -1.79
C ARG A 26 -56.33 -35.02 -2.86
N THR A 27 -55.50 -34.64 -3.84
CA THR A 27 -54.72 -35.55 -4.72
C THR A 27 -53.89 -34.77 -5.76
N GLN A 28 -52.95 -33.91 -5.35
CA GLN A 28 -51.98 -33.34 -6.31
C GLN A 28 -50.66 -32.83 -5.72
N THR A 29 -50.23 -33.35 -4.57
CA THR A 29 -49.02 -32.87 -3.88
C THR A 29 -47.85 -33.84 -3.82
N ARG A 30 -47.98 -35.10 -4.29
CA ARG A 30 -46.85 -36.06 -4.27
C ARG A 30 -46.01 -36.11 -5.55
N ALA A 31 -46.59 -35.82 -6.72
CA ALA A 31 -45.87 -35.89 -8.00
C ALA A 31 -44.95 -34.68 -8.28
N ASN A 32 -45.23 -33.53 -7.68
CA ASN A 32 -44.42 -32.32 -7.88
C ASN A 32 -43.22 -32.22 -6.92
N LEU A 33 -43.26 -32.90 -5.76
CA LEU A 33 -42.15 -32.92 -4.81
C LEU A 33 -41.01 -33.86 -5.23
N SER A 34 -41.30 -34.98 -5.90
CA SER A 34 -40.26 -35.88 -6.42
C SER A 34 -39.50 -35.26 -7.59
N LYS A 35 -40.20 -34.52 -8.45
CA LYS A 35 -39.60 -33.81 -9.60
C LYS A 35 -38.75 -32.62 -9.17
N LEU A 36 -39.15 -31.91 -8.11
CA LEU A 36 -38.37 -30.83 -7.51
C LEU A 36 -37.12 -31.36 -6.78
N LYS A 37 -37.22 -32.53 -6.11
CA LYS A 37 -36.08 -33.16 -5.45
C LYS A 37 -35.07 -33.74 -6.45
N GLN A 38 -35.52 -34.37 -7.55
CA GLN A 38 -34.64 -34.81 -8.64
C GLN A 38 -33.91 -33.66 -9.33
N LEU A 39 -34.55 -32.49 -9.49
CA LEU A 39 -33.94 -31.28 -10.05
C LEU A 39 -32.94 -30.59 -9.09
N LEU A 40 -33.11 -30.78 -7.78
CA LEU A 40 -32.19 -30.28 -6.75
C LEU A 40 -30.99 -31.22 -6.59
N ASP A 41 -31.20 -32.53 -6.66
CA ASP A 41 -30.15 -33.54 -6.55
C ASP A 41 -29.28 -33.60 -7.84
N SER A 42 -29.85 -33.35 -9.03
CA SER A 42 -29.07 -33.25 -10.28
C SER A 42 -28.22 -31.97 -10.39
N LYS A 43 -28.52 -30.93 -9.60
CA LYS A 43 -27.68 -29.72 -9.48
C LYS A 43 -26.58 -29.86 -8.42
N ALA A 44 -26.65 -30.86 -7.55
CA ALA A 44 -25.67 -31.08 -6.49
C ALA A 44 -24.49 -31.96 -6.92
N SER A 45 -24.57 -32.67 -8.06
CA SER A 45 -23.50 -33.55 -8.57
C SER A 45 -22.70 -33.00 -9.75
N GLU A 46 -23.02 -31.80 -10.25
CA GLU A 46 -22.22 -31.06 -11.25
C GLU A 46 -21.83 -29.70 -10.69
N SER A 47 -20.98 -29.69 -9.66
CA SER A 47 -20.20 -28.51 -9.28
C SER A 47 -18.72 -28.73 -9.61
N THR A 48 -18.46 -29.14 -10.84
CA THR A 48 -17.20 -28.77 -11.47
C THR A 48 -17.21 -27.25 -11.58
N SER A 49 -16.35 -26.62 -10.78
CA SER A 49 -16.15 -25.17 -10.80
C SER A 49 -15.92 -24.70 -12.24
N LEU A 50 -16.94 -24.09 -12.84
CA LEU A 50 -16.76 -23.21 -13.97
C LEU A 50 -15.90 -22.05 -13.46
N SER A 51 -14.58 -22.20 -13.58
CA SER A 51 -13.67 -21.08 -13.44
C SER A 51 -14.05 -20.10 -14.55
N ASP A 52 -14.73 -19.01 -14.21
CA ASP A 52 -14.73 -17.79 -15.03
C ASP A 52 -13.27 -17.61 -15.46
N GLY A 53 -12.96 -17.70 -16.76
CA GLY A 53 -11.61 -17.86 -17.32
C GLY A 53 -10.65 -16.68 -17.04
N ARG A 54 -10.99 -15.84 -16.07
CA ARG A 54 -10.13 -14.85 -15.46
C ARG A 54 -9.07 -15.56 -14.63
N PRO A 55 -7.78 -15.27 -14.85
CA PRO A 55 -6.73 -15.71 -13.95
C PRO A 55 -7.08 -15.29 -12.53
N ARG A 56 -7.04 -16.24 -11.57
CA ARG A 56 -7.18 -15.87 -10.15
C ARG A 56 -6.11 -14.84 -9.80
N PRO A 57 -6.44 -13.82 -8.99
CA PRO A 57 -5.44 -12.87 -8.52
C PRO A 57 -4.30 -13.63 -7.82
N ARG A 58 -3.06 -13.16 -8.00
CA ARG A 58 -1.94 -13.82 -7.32
C ARG A 58 -1.88 -13.38 -5.88
N THR A 59 -1.60 -14.31 -4.99
CA THR A 59 -1.43 -14.01 -3.57
C THR A 59 -0.15 -13.21 -3.33
N CYS A 60 -0.24 -12.19 -2.49
CA CYS A 60 0.87 -11.39 -2.00
C CYS A 60 0.85 -11.37 -0.48
N GLU A 61 1.91 -11.91 0.12
CA GLU A 61 2.08 -11.95 1.56
C GLU A 61 2.40 -10.55 2.09
N CYS A 62 1.57 -10.03 2.98
CA CYS A 62 1.68 -8.69 3.51
C CYS A 62 2.11 -8.71 4.97
N PHE A 63 3.31 -8.17 5.23
CA PHE A 63 3.82 -7.90 6.56
C PHE A 63 3.57 -6.44 6.89
N ASP A 64 2.46 -6.20 7.58
CA ASP A 64 2.00 -4.85 7.91
C ASP A 64 2.45 -4.43 9.31
N LEU A 65 3.33 -3.44 9.33
CA LEU A 65 3.96 -2.80 10.47
C LEU A 65 3.78 -1.28 10.42
N HIS A 66 2.80 -0.76 9.67
CA HIS A 66 2.65 0.70 9.47
C HIS A 66 2.50 1.50 10.77
N LYS A 67 2.13 0.86 11.88
CA LYS A 67 2.01 1.48 13.22
C LYS A 67 3.28 1.40 14.07
N SER A 68 4.31 0.72 13.59
CA SER A 68 5.55 0.46 14.34
C SER A 68 6.73 1.18 13.70
N LEU A 69 7.62 1.70 14.54
CA LEU A 69 8.94 2.15 14.11
C LEU A 69 9.89 0.96 14.12
N VAL A 70 10.53 0.71 12.99
CA VAL A 70 11.45 -0.41 12.80
C VAL A 70 12.85 0.13 12.52
N PRO A 71 13.91 -0.36 13.21
CA PRO A 71 15.28 -0.06 12.84
C PRO A 71 15.57 -0.44 11.39
N TYR A 72 16.26 0.43 10.64
CA TYR A 72 16.49 0.21 9.21
C TYR A 72 17.23 -1.10 8.91
N GLY A 73 18.29 -1.39 9.67
CA GLY A 73 19.08 -2.61 9.49
C GLY A 73 18.27 -3.89 9.65
N GLU A 74 17.28 -3.90 10.55
CA GLU A 74 16.41 -5.04 10.80
C GLU A 74 15.50 -5.29 9.59
N ALA A 75 14.77 -4.28 9.13
CA ALA A 75 13.91 -4.39 7.94
C ALA A 75 14.69 -4.71 6.67
N TRP A 76 15.91 -4.17 6.55
CA TRP A 76 16.79 -4.49 5.43
C TRP A 76 17.20 -5.97 5.47
N SER A 77 17.52 -6.50 6.65
CA SER A 77 17.81 -7.94 6.82
C SER A 77 16.62 -8.83 6.41
N TRP A 78 15.39 -8.44 6.75
CA TRP A 78 14.18 -9.15 6.35
C TRP A 78 14.00 -9.15 4.83
N GLN A 79 14.18 -8.01 4.17
CA GLN A 79 14.12 -7.92 2.71
C GLN A 79 15.12 -8.86 2.04
N LYS A 80 16.38 -8.89 2.52
CA LYS A 80 17.41 -9.79 1.97
C LYS A 80 17.08 -11.26 2.22
N ARG A 81 16.50 -11.59 3.38
CA ARG A 81 16.05 -12.94 3.70
C ARG A 81 14.93 -13.39 2.76
N ILE A 82 13.86 -12.61 2.64
CA ILE A 82 12.73 -12.92 1.75
C ILE A 82 13.21 -13.03 0.30
N PHE A 83 14.11 -12.15 -0.15
CA PHE A 83 14.74 -12.26 -1.47
C PHE A 83 15.44 -13.62 -1.67
N ARG A 84 16.23 -14.09 -0.69
CA ARG A 84 16.91 -15.40 -0.76
C ARG A 84 15.92 -16.55 -0.78
N GLU A 85 14.87 -16.48 0.04
CA GLU A 85 13.79 -17.49 0.07
C GLU A 85 13.10 -17.58 -1.30
N LYS A 86 12.71 -16.45 -1.87
CA LYS A 86 12.09 -16.39 -3.22
C LYS A 86 13.02 -16.92 -4.31
N LYS A 87 14.30 -16.55 -4.25
CA LYS A 87 15.30 -17.09 -5.19
C LYS A 87 15.36 -18.62 -5.12
N ALA A 88 15.40 -19.18 -3.91
CA ALA A 88 15.42 -20.63 -3.72
C ALA A 88 14.14 -21.32 -4.22
N LEU A 89 12.96 -20.71 -4.04
CA LEU A 89 11.69 -21.22 -4.59
C LEU A 89 11.72 -21.25 -6.12
N ILE A 90 12.21 -20.18 -6.76
CA ILE A 90 12.33 -20.09 -8.22
C ILE A 90 13.32 -21.13 -8.76
N GLU A 91 14.47 -21.32 -8.11
CA GLU A 91 15.46 -22.34 -8.50
C GLU A 91 14.90 -23.76 -8.41
N LYS A 92 13.98 -24.01 -7.49
CA LYS A 92 13.26 -25.30 -7.34
C LYS A 92 12.02 -25.41 -8.23
N ASN A 93 11.74 -24.41 -9.07
CA ASN A 93 10.51 -24.32 -9.87
C ASN A 93 9.23 -24.45 -9.02
N GLN A 94 9.26 -23.91 -7.80
CA GLN A 94 8.14 -23.90 -6.87
C GLN A 94 7.35 -22.60 -6.98
N GLU A 95 6.11 -22.63 -6.49
CA GLU A 95 5.31 -21.42 -6.36
C GLU A 95 6.04 -20.39 -5.50
N CYS A 96 6.16 -19.18 -6.04
CA CYS A 96 6.83 -18.06 -5.40
C CYS A 96 5.81 -16.93 -5.30
N PRO A 97 5.02 -16.86 -4.21
CA PRO A 97 4.09 -15.75 -3.99
C PRO A 97 4.88 -14.44 -3.92
N ASP A 98 4.22 -13.31 -4.17
CA ASP A 98 4.85 -12.01 -3.93
C ASP A 98 4.82 -11.66 -2.45
N THR A 99 5.64 -10.71 -2.02
CA THR A 99 5.62 -10.21 -0.64
C THR A 99 5.67 -8.69 -0.64
N VAL A 100 4.99 -8.07 0.32
CA VAL A 100 5.09 -6.65 0.62
C VAL A 100 5.29 -6.44 2.11
N ILE A 101 6.25 -5.60 2.48
CA ILE A 101 6.42 -5.11 3.86
C ILE A 101 6.02 -3.64 3.88
N ILE A 102 5.23 -3.23 4.85
CA ILE A 102 4.83 -1.83 5.03
C ILE A 102 5.13 -1.42 6.45
N LEU A 103 5.87 -0.33 6.64
CA LEU A 103 6.37 0.08 7.95
C LEU A 103 6.68 1.58 8.01
N GLN A 104 7.11 2.01 9.18
CA GLN A 104 7.83 3.25 9.38
C GLN A 104 9.23 2.95 9.93
N HIS A 105 10.19 3.84 9.70
CA HIS A 105 11.53 3.70 10.25
C HIS A 105 11.78 4.65 11.41
N ASN A 106 12.65 4.24 12.33
CA ASN A 106 13.42 5.19 13.13
C ASN A 106 14.18 6.17 12.20
N PRO A 107 14.48 7.39 12.64
CA PRO A 107 15.26 8.34 11.84
C PRO A 107 16.55 7.72 11.30
N VAL A 108 16.76 7.80 9.98
CA VAL A 108 17.89 7.16 9.30
C VAL A 108 18.15 7.84 7.95
N TYR A 109 19.43 7.97 7.60
CA TYR A 109 19.85 8.27 6.23
C TYR A 109 20.25 7.01 5.50
N THR A 110 19.89 6.93 4.23
CA THR A 110 20.34 5.84 3.36
C THR A 110 20.98 6.42 2.12
N LEU A 111 22.08 5.83 1.68
CA LEU A 111 22.81 6.17 0.46
C LEU A 111 22.60 5.03 -0.53
N GLY A 112 21.93 5.31 -1.65
CA GLY A 112 21.79 4.36 -2.75
C GLY A 112 23.06 4.27 -3.60
N THR A 113 23.00 3.47 -4.66
CA THR A 113 24.15 3.21 -5.55
C THR A 113 24.63 4.45 -6.31
N GLY A 114 23.78 5.46 -6.49
CA GLY A 114 24.15 6.73 -7.13
C GLY A 114 24.61 7.81 -6.13
N SER A 115 24.70 7.50 -4.83
CA SER A 115 25.04 8.48 -3.81
C SER A 115 26.53 8.54 -3.53
N SER A 116 27.04 9.75 -3.36
CA SER A 116 28.33 10.06 -2.76
C SER A 116 28.14 10.65 -1.36
N GLU A 117 29.23 10.80 -0.61
CA GLU A 117 29.23 11.49 0.69
C GLU A 117 29.11 13.01 0.55
N GLU A 118 29.40 13.57 -0.64
CA GLU A 118 29.27 15.00 -0.92
C GLU A 118 27.82 15.50 -0.88
N TYR A 119 26.86 14.56 -0.92
CA TYR A 119 25.44 14.83 -0.76
C TYR A 119 25.01 14.89 0.71
N LEU A 120 25.94 14.71 1.65
CA LEU A 120 25.71 14.90 3.08
C LEU A 120 26.24 16.27 3.49
N ASN A 121 25.40 17.07 4.16
CA ASN A 121 25.82 18.34 4.75
C ASN A 121 26.36 18.14 6.19
N PHE A 122 26.88 16.96 6.49
CA PHE A 122 27.42 16.55 7.79
C PHE A 122 28.53 15.48 7.60
N ASP A 123 29.42 15.33 8.57
CA ASP A 123 30.41 14.25 8.58
C ASP A 123 29.72 12.93 8.99
N ILE A 124 29.92 11.86 8.22
CA ILE A 124 29.36 10.54 8.50
C ILE A 124 29.77 9.99 9.87
N LYS A 125 30.93 10.41 10.41
CA LYS A 125 31.42 10.01 11.74
C LYS A 125 30.67 10.70 12.89
N ASP A 126 30.01 11.82 12.61
CA ASP A 126 29.23 12.61 13.55
C ASP A 126 27.82 12.85 12.98
N ALA A 127 27.27 11.81 12.34
CA ALA A 127 25.97 11.88 11.71
C ALA A 127 24.87 12.00 12.77
N PRO A 128 23.84 12.85 12.57
CA PRO A 128 22.77 13.03 13.55
C PRO A 128 21.86 11.80 13.66
N TYR A 129 21.86 10.94 12.63
CA TYR A 129 21.15 9.66 12.59
C TYR A 129 22.02 8.60 11.92
N ASP A 130 21.67 7.33 12.09
CA ASP A 130 22.36 6.23 11.43
C ASP A 130 22.41 6.43 9.91
N VAL A 131 23.52 6.02 9.31
CA VAL A 131 23.76 6.12 7.87
C VAL A 131 24.04 4.75 7.28
N TYR A 132 23.21 4.30 6.33
CA TYR A 132 23.39 3.02 5.65
C TYR A 132 23.68 3.21 4.16
N ARG A 133 24.75 2.59 3.66
CA ARG A 133 24.95 2.44 2.21
C ARG A 133 24.26 1.16 1.73
N THR A 134 23.46 1.28 0.68
CA THR A 134 22.48 0.26 0.28
C THR A 134 22.50 0.03 -1.23
N GLU A 135 21.93 -1.09 -1.68
CA GLU A 135 21.96 -1.48 -3.09
C GLU A 135 20.81 -0.89 -3.92
N ARG A 136 19.94 -0.08 -3.31
CA ARG A 136 18.84 0.60 -4.02
C ARG A 136 19.39 1.60 -5.02
N GLY A 137 18.68 1.77 -6.13
CA GLY A 137 18.93 2.89 -7.04
C GLY A 137 18.66 4.25 -6.39
N GLY A 138 19.15 5.29 -7.04
CA GLY A 138 19.06 6.67 -6.56
C GLY A 138 20.17 7.03 -5.58
N GLU A 139 20.08 8.25 -5.05
CA GLU A 139 21.12 8.87 -4.23
C GLU A 139 20.78 8.81 -2.74
N VAL A 140 21.15 9.82 -1.96
CA VAL A 140 20.81 9.94 -0.54
C VAL A 140 19.32 10.20 -0.31
N THR A 141 18.76 9.64 0.76
CA THR A 141 17.43 10.00 1.25
C THR A 141 17.33 9.81 2.76
N TYR A 142 16.25 10.33 3.34
CA TYR A 142 15.90 10.20 4.76
C TYR A 142 14.62 9.37 4.93
N HIS A 143 14.61 8.53 5.97
CA HIS A 143 13.41 7.88 6.49
C HIS A 143 13.24 8.18 7.96
N GLY A 144 12.00 8.26 8.42
CA GLY A 144 11.70 8.51 9.82
C GLY A 144 10.20 8.42 10.13
N PRO A 145 9.82 8.72 11.39
CA PRO A 145 8.42 8.70 11.82
C PRO A 145 7.53 9.60 10.95
N GLY A 146 6.32 9.13 10.68
CA GLY A 146 5.35 9.79 9.81
C GLY A 146 5.58 9.55 8.31
N GLN A 147 6.61 8.81 7.92
CA GLN A 147 6.85 8.39 6.53
C GLN A 147 6.43 6.92 6.36
N LEU A 148 5.47 6.65 5.46
CA LEU A 148 5.09 5.29 5.12
C LEU A 148 6.06 4.72 4.09
N VAL A 149 6.75 3.64 4.47
CA VAL A 149 7.68 2.93 3.60
C VAL A 149 7.06 1.60 3.21
N MET A 150 7.09 1.29 1.91
CA MET A 150 6.61 0.03 1.36
C MET A 150 7.74 -0.63 0.58
N TYR A 151 8.01 -1.89 0.90
CA TYR A 151 9.00 -2.74 0.24
C TYR A 151 8.32 -3.91 -0.48
N PRO A 152 7.95 -3.77 -1.76
CA PRO A 152 7.46 -4.87 -2.56
C PRO A 152 8.63 -5.75 -3.00
N ILE A 153 8.66 -6.98 -2.51
CA ILE A 153 9.57 -8.05 -2.94
C ILE A 153 8.81 -8.95 -3.90
N ILE A 154 8.83 -8.61 -5.19
CA ILE A 154 7.99 -9.20 -6.24
C ILE A 154 8.86 -9.97 -7.22
N ASN A 155 8.37 -11.13 -7.69
CA ASN A 155 8.95 -11.85 -8.82
C ASN A 155 8.37 -11.31 -10.14
N LEU A 156 9.11 -10.45 -10.84
CA LEU A 156 8.66 -9.80 -12.08
C LEU A 156 8.41 -10.78 -13.24
N ARG A 157 8.91 -12.01 -13.18
CA ARG A 157 8.57 -13.06 -14.18
C ARG A 157 7.09 -13.39 -14.16
N ASN A 158 6.46 -13.28 -12.99
CA ASN A 158 5.03 -13.47 -12.85
C ASN A 158 4.29 -12.28 -13.47
N HIS A 159 4.84 -11.08 -13.39
CA HIS A 159 4.20 -9.86 -13.87
C HIS A 159 4.64 -9.50 -15.28
N ARG A 160 5.61 -8.59 -15.36
CA ARG A 160 6.24 -8.11 -16.57
C ARG A 160 7.71 -7.89 -16.24
N MET A 161 8.59 -8.53 -17.01
CA MET A 161 10.05 -8.38 -16.88
C MET A 161 10.52 -7.05 -17.48
N ASP A 162 10.08 -5.95 -16.86
CA ASP A 162 10.35 -4.59 -17.29
C ASP A 162 10.51 -3.69 -16.07
N LEU A 163 11.74 -3.21 -15.87
CA LEU A 163 12.11 -2.39 -14.71
C LEU A 163 11.46 -1.01 -14.75
N HIS A 164 11.30 -0.44 -15.96
CA HIS A 164 10.65 0.85 -16.13
C HIS A 164 9.16 0.74 -15.81
N TRP A 165 8.49 -0.30 -16.31
CA TRP A 165 7.10 -0.57 -15.96
C TRP A 165 6.92 -0.71 -14.46
N TYR A 166 7.77 -1.50 -13.79
CA TYR A 166 7.67 -1.72 -12.34
C TYR A 166 7.87 -0.42 -11.56
N LEU A 167 8.93 0.33 -11.85
CA LEU A 167 9.23 1.60 -11.19
C LEU A 167 8.12 2.63 -11.42
N ARG A 168 7.69 2.82 -12.68
CA ARG A 168 6.57 3.73 -13.00
C ARG A 168 5.25 3.26 -12.39
N GLY A 169 5.10 1.96 -12.16
CA GLY A 169 3.97 1.38 -11.44
C GLY A 169 3.93 1.77 -9.97
N LEU A 170 5.07 1.77 -9.27
CA LEU A 170 5.13 2.27 -7.89
C LEU A 170 4.79 3.76 -7.80
N GLU A 171 5.27 4.57 -8.74
CA GLU A 171 4.86 5.98 -8.85
C GLU A 171 3.35 6.12 -9.11
N GLU A 172 2.79 5.27 -9.96
CA GLU A 172 1.36 5.28 -10.29
C GLU A 172 0.51 4.97 -9.05
N VAL A 173 0.91 3.99 -8.26
CA VAL A 173 0.24 3.62 -7.01
C VAL A 173 0.15 4.85 -6.09
N VAL A 174 1.26 5.56 -5.89
CA VAL A 174 1.27 6.76 -5.03
C VAL A 174 0.42 7.90 -5.63
N ILE A 175 0.50 8.13 -6.94
CA ILE A 175 -0.33 9.15 -7.61
C ILE A 175 -1.82 8.86 -7.41
N ARG A 176 -2.23 7.58 -7.50
CA ARG A 176 -3.62 7.17 -7.27
C ARG A 176 -4.05 7.33 -5.82
N VAL A 177 -3.17 7.05 -4.86
CA VAL A 177 -3.43 7.34 -3.43
C VAL A 177 -3.71 8.82 -3.23
N LEU A 178 -2.81 9.68 -3.70
CA LEU A 178 -2.92 11.15 -3.55
C LEU A 178 -4.21 11.68 -4.19
N SER A 179 -4.52 11.23 -5.41
CA SER A 179 -5.71 11.65 -6.14
C SER A 179 -7.01 11.13 -5.51
N SER A 180 -7.13 9.83 -5.27
CA SER A 180 -8.40 9.20 -4.85
C SER A 180 -8.76 9.47 -3.39
N THR A 181 -7.77 9.70 -2.53
CA THR A 181 -7.97 9.80 -1.07
C THR A 181 -7.93 11.24 -0.59
N PHE A 182 -7.06 12.05 -1.18
CA PHE A 182 -6.79 13.41 -0.72
C PHE A 182 -7.15 14.48 -1.75
N SER A 183 -7.62 14.09 -2.95
CA SER A 183 -7.85 15.01 -4.07
C SER A 183 -6.61 15.82 -4.45
N ILE A 184 -5.41 15.30 -4.16
CA ILE A 184 -4.14 15.95 -4.46
C ILE A 184 -3.70 15.52 -5.86
N LYS A 185 -3.56 16.50 -6.77
CA LYS A 185 -3.04 16.27 -8.12
C LYS A 185 -1.52 16.13 -8.08
N ALA A 186 -1.04 14.90 -8.15
CA ALA A 186 0.38 14.58 -8.23
C ALA A 186 0.79 14.11 -9.64
N SER A 187 2.07 14.22 -9.96
CA SER A 187 2.62 13.80 -11.25
C SER A 187 4.02 13.20 -11.10
N ARG A 188 4.50 12.66 -12.21
CA ARG A 188 5.92 12.34 -12.42
C ARG A 188 6.59 13.58 -12.97
N LEU A 189 7.88 13.74 -12.67
CA LEU A 189 8.70 14.79 -13.24
C LEU A 189 9.80 14.14 -14.09
N GLU A 190 9.89 14.54 -15.36
CA GLU A 190 10.84 13.97 -16.30
C GLU A 190 12.28 14.15 -15.81
N GLY A 191 13.09 13.09 -15.89
CA GLY A 191 14.44 13.05 -15.32
C GLY A 191 14.51 12.81 -13.81
N PHE A 192 13.38 12.85 -13.09
CA PHE A 192 13.37 12.77 -11.62
C PHE A 192 12.41 11.71 -11.08
N THR A 193 12.97 10.54 -10.79
CA THR A 193 12.25 9.43 -10.15
C THR A 193 11.59 9.87 -8.84
N GLY A 194 10.32 9.52 -8.67
CA GLY A 194 9.50 9.93 -7.53
C GLY A 194 8.16 10.50 -7.93
N VAL A 195 7.36 10.84 -6.92
CA VAL A 195 6.06 11.50 -7.11
C VAL A 195 6.11 12.91 -6.55
N TRP A 196 5.58 13.84 -7.33
CA TRP A 196 5.72 15.28 -7.15
C TRP A 196 4.37 15.97 -7.12
N VAL A 197 4.26 17.05 -6.33
CA VAL A 197 3.12 17.97 -6.32
C VAL A 197 3.70 19.38 -6.47
N GLY A 198 3.50 19.98 -7.65
CA GLY A 198 4.29 21.14 -8.05
C GLY A 198 5.79 20.82 -8.03
N GLU A 199 6.57 21.58 -7.27
CA GLU A 199 8.02 21.38 -7.12
C GLU A 199 8.39 20.51 -5.90
N LYS A 200 7.41 20.07 -5.11
CA LYS A 200 7.65 19.31 -3.88
C LYS A 200 7.62 17.81 -4.15
N LYS A 201 8.71 17.12 -3.81
CA LYS A 201 8.77 15.65 -3.83
C LYS A 201 8.04 15.08 -2.63
N VAL A 202 6.97 14.33 -2.86
CA VAL A 202 6.13 13.74 -1.80
C VAL A 202 6.45 12.27 -1.59
N ALA A 203 6.94 11.57 -2.62
CA ALA A 203 7.43 10.21 -2.47
C ALA A 203 8.75 9.97 -3.22
N ALA A 204 9.66 9.27 -2.54
CA ALA A 204 10.88 8.74 -3.13
C ALA A 204 10.64 7.29 -3.57
N ILE A 205 11.12 6.92 -4.75
CA ILE A 205 11.12 5.55 -5.26
C ILE A 205 12.58 5.15 -5.48
N GLY A 206 13.02 4.08 -4.83
CA GLY A 206 14.36 3.54 -4.94
C GLY A 206 14.28 2.02 -4.83
N ILE A 207 14.55 1.33 -5.93
CA ILE A 207 14.40 -0.11 -6.05
C ILE A 207 15.75 -0.77 -6.34
N ARG A 208 15.86 -2.05 -6.02
CA ARG A 208 16.86 -2.96 -6.57
C ARG A 208 16.16 -4.17 -7.14
N VAL A 209 16.61 -4.63 -8.31
CA VAL A 209 16.09 -5.85 -8.92
C VAL A 209 17.24 -6.78 -9.23
N SER A 210 17.24 -7.99 -8.68
CA SER A 210 18.23 -9.02 -8.96
C SER A 210 17.53 -10.30 -9.37
N GLN A 211 17.95 -10.91 -10.48
CA GLN A 211 17.29 -12.08 -11.06
C GLN A 211 15.76 -11.90 -11.17
N TRP A 212 15.29 -10.73 -11.62
CA TRP A 212 13.87 -10.35 -11.70
C TRP A 212 13.08 -10.39 -10.39
N ILE A 213 13.76 -10.45 -9.23
CA ILE A 213 13.14 -10.28 -7.91
C ILE A 213 13.47 -8.87 -7.42
N THR A 214 12.43 -8.09 -7.07
CA THR A 214 12.56 -6.72 -6.58
C THR A 214 12.81 -6.68 -5.08
N TYR A 215 13.41 -5.61 -4.56
CA TYR A 215 13.40 -5.23 -3.14
C TYR A 215 13.77 -3.74 -3.02
N HIS A 216 13.76 -3.20 -1.80
CA HIS A 216 13.48 -1.78 -1.54
C HIS A 216 12.11 -1.41 -2.11
N GLY A 217 11.86 -0.16 -2.49
CA GLY A 217 10.52 0.23 -2.91
C GLY A 217 10.28 1.73 -2.87
N LEU A 218 9.25 2.13 -2.13
CA LEU A 218 8.79 3.51 -2.05
C LEU A 218 8.74 4.01 -0.61
N ALA A 219 8.91 5.32 -0.45
CA ALA A 219 8.76 6.04 0.80
C ALA A 219 7.89 7.27 0.56
N LEU A 220 6.71 7.30 1.17
CA LEU A 220 5.70 8.34 1.03
C LEU A 220 5.67 9.20 2.30
N ASN A 221 5.94 10.49 2.15
CA ASN A 221 5.91 11.45 3.24
C ASN A 221 4.46 11.77 3.62
N VAL A 222 3.99 11.28 4.76
CA VAL A 222 2.60 11.49 5.21
C VAL A 222 2.53 12.65 6.19
N THR A 223 3.04 12.43 7.39
CA THR A 223 3.16 13.43 8.48
C THR A 223 4.63 13.69 8.83
N THR A 224 5.54 13.16 8.02
CA THR A 224 7.00 13.18 8.19
C THR A 224 7.52 14.57 8.54
N ASP A 225 8.36 14.63 9.57
CA ASP A 225 9.22 15.80 9.79
C ASP A 225 10.22 15.91 8.64
N LEU A 226 10.15 17.03 7.92
CA LEU A 226 10.96 17.27 6.73
C LEU A 226 12.31 17.92 7.07
N THR A 227 12.52 18.36 8.32
CA THR A 227 13.76 19.01 8.77
C THR A 227 15.03 18.23 8.44
N PRO A 228 15.07 16.88 8.62
CA PRO A 228 16.26 16.08 8.28
C PRO A 228 16.65 16.08 6.80
N PHE A 229 15.73 16.42 5.88
CA PHE A 229 16.07 16.55 4.46
C PHE A 229 16.95 17.77 4.17
N HIS A 230 17.00 18.78 5.04
CA HIS A 230 17.91 19.93 4.87
C HIS A 230 19.39 19.55 5.05
N SER A 231 19.66 18.46 5.77
CA SER A 231 21.00 17.95 6.01
C SER A 231 21.55 17.11 4.86
N ILE A 232 20.79 16.95 3.77
CA ILE A 232 21.19 16.16 2.59
C ILE A 232 20.85 16.90 1.29
N VAL A 233 21.53 16.53 0.20
CA VAL A 233 21.25 17.01 -1.16
C VAL A 233 20.67 15.85 -1.98
N PRO A 234 19.33 15.68 -2.01
CA PRO A 234 18.71 14.59 -2.74
C PRO A 234 18.70 14.87 -4.26
N CYS A 235 19.02 13.85 -5.06
CA CYS A 235 19.02 13.91 -6.53
C CYS A 235 20.02 14.93 -7.12
N GLY A 236 21.13 15.24 -6.43
CA GLY A 236 22.24 16.09 -6.89
C GLY A 236 21.87 17.56 -7.13
N ILE A 237 20.62 17.94 -6.83
CA ILE A 237 20.07 19.26 -7.13
C ILE A 237 19.63 19.92 -5.83
N ARG A 238 20.35 20.96 -5.44
CA ARG A 238 20.13 21.73 -4.20
C ARG A 238 18.79 22.47 -4.13
N ASN A 239 18.12 22.69 -5.26
CA ASN A 239 16.94 23.55 -5.36
C ASN A 239 15.60 22.80 -5.37
N ARG A 240 15.53 21.55 -4.89
CA ARG A 240 14.28 20.78 -4.90
C ARG A 240 13.70 20.62 -3.52
N GLN A 241 12.44 21.01 -3.38
CA GLN A 241 11.72 20.91 -2.11
C GLN A 241 11.21 19.49 -1.90
N VAL A 242 11.15 19.08 -0.64
CA VAL A 242 10.39 17.91 -0.21
C VAL A 242 9.07 18.37 0.38
N GLY A 243 8.03 17.55 0.23
CA GLY A 243 6.70 17.81 0.79
C GLY A 243 6.17 16.57 1.51
N SER A 244 5.08 16.77 2.24
CA SER A 244 4.31 15.71 2.89
C SER A 244 2.81 15.91 2.64
N ILE A 245 2.03 14.84 2.75
CA ILE A 245 0.56 14.92 2.61
C ILE A 245 -0.02 15.92 3.62
N LYS A 246 0.41 15.88 4.88
CA LYS A 246 -0.03 16.82 5.93
C LYS A 246 0.30 18.27 5.56
N GLY A 247 1.52 18.52 5.07
CA GLY A 247 1.94 19.86 4.63
C GLY A 247 1.08 20.39 3.49
N LEU A 248 0.88 19.56 2.45
CA LEU A 248 0.05 19.91 1.30
C LEU A 248 -1.40 20.16 1.68
N LEU A 249 -1.99 19.31 2.52
CA LEU A 249 -3.36 19.49 2.98
C LEU A 249 -3.54 20.83 3.70
N ARG A 250 -2.57 21.26 4.53
CA ARG A 250 -2.57 22.57 5.19
C ARG A 250 -2.49 23.73 4.20
N GLU A 251 -1.65 23.61 3.17
CA GLU A 251 -1.47 24.63 2.13
C GLU A 251 -2.72 24.83 1.26
N PHE A 252 -3.49 23.77 1.01
CA PHE A 252 -4.70 23.82 0.17
C PHE A 252 -5.97 24.28 0.92
N GLN A 253 -5.95 24.41 2.25
CA GLN A 253 -7.12 24.83 3.03
C GLN A 253 -7.59 26.29 2.86
N PRO A 254 -6.79 27.29 2.41
CA PRO A 254 -7.26 28.68 2.48
C PRO A 254 -8.23 29.15 1.38
N SER A 255 -8.54 28.39 0.32
CA SER A 255 -9.20 29.02 -0.84
C SER A 255 -10.25 28.23 -1.62
N THR A 256 -10.52 26.96 -1.32
CA THR A 256 -11.65 26.26 -1.94
C THR A 256 -12.48 25.54 -0.88
N GLY A 257 -13.73 25.96 -0.71
CA GLY A 257 -14.74 25.31 0.15
C GLY A 257 -15.16 23.90 -0.32
N CYS A 258 -14.25 23.17 -0.96
CA CYS A 258 -14.45 21.84 -1.55
C CYS A 258 -13.49 20.79 -0.97
N VAL A 259 -12.89 21.03 0.20
CA VAL A 259 -12.26 19.97 0.99
C VAL A 259 -13.29 19.46 1.99
N LYS A 260 -13.51 18.14 2.04
CA LYS A 260 -14.38 17.54 3.05
C LYS A 260 -13.91 18.02 4.44
N PRO A 261 -14.79 18.59 5.28
CA PRO A 261 -14.43 19.14 6.59
C PRO A 261 -13.62 18.18 7.48
N ASP A 262 -13.77 16.86 7.27
CA ASP A 262 -13.14 15.81 8.06
C ASP A 262 -11.61 15.71 7.93
N VAL A 263 -10.99 16.16 6.82
CA VAL A 263 -9.55 15.94 6.61
C VAL A 263 -8.68 16.96 7.34
N ALA A 264 -9.22 18.15 7.64
CA ALA A 264 -8.52 19.25 8.28
C ALA A 264 -8.10 18.97 9.74
N HIS A 265 -8.86 18.11 10.42
CA HIS A 265 -8.73 17.83 11.85
C HIS A 265 -8.16 16.43 12.14
N LEU A 266 -7.68 15.72 11.13
CA LEU A 266 -7.09 14.41 11.34
C LEU A 266 -5.81 14.51 12.17
N SER A 267 -5.76 13.69 13.22
CA SER A 267 -4.50 13.41 13.92
C SER A 267 -3.50 12.73 12.99
N ASP A 268 -2.21 12.78 13.36
CA ASP A 268 -1.16 12.17 12.54
C ASP A 268 -1.37 10.67 12.38
N CYS A 269 -1.80 9.98 13.44
CA CYS A 269 -2.13 8.56 13.38
C CYS A 269 -3.28 8.27 12.41
N GLN A 270 -4.34 9.09 12.42
CA GLN A 270 -5.47 8.89 11.49
C GLN A 270 -5.04 9.14 10.04
N LEU A 271 -4.20 10.15 9.79
CA LEU A 271 -3.72 10.43 8.44
C LEU A 271 -2.84 9.29 7.93
N ILE A 272 -1.96 8.75 8.77
CA ILE A 272 -1.14 7.56 8.46
C ILE A 272 -2.04 6.36 8.16
N ASP A 273 -3.04 6.05 9.00
CA ASP A 273 -3.94 4.91 8.83
C ASP A 273 -4.73 5.00 7.51
N ILE A 274 -5.24 6.20 7.17
CA ILE A 274 -5.97 6.46 5.92
C ILE A 274 -5.04 6.32 4.71
N THR A 275 -3.84 6.91 4.77
CA THR A 275 -2.86 6.77 3.69
C THR A 275 -2.44 5.32 3.51
N HIS A 276 -2.20 4.59 4.59
CA HIS A 276 -1.84 3.18 4.58
C HIS A 276 -2.90 2.32 3.90
N ALA A 277 -4.16 2.43 4.32
CA ALA A 277 -5.26 1.66 3.74
C ALA A 277 -5.41 1.92 2.24
N SER A 278 -5.27 3.18 1.82
CA SER A 278 -5.29 3.55 0.41
C SER A 278 -4.09 2.99 -0.37
N LEU A 279 -2.90 3.04 0.23
CA LEU A 279 -1.66 2.55 -0.37
C LEU A 279 -1.72 1.05 -0.64
N VAL A 280 -2.15 0.24 0.33
CA VAL A 280 -2.36 -1.21 0.16
C VAL A 280 -3.37 -1.50 -0.95
N LYS A 281 -4.49 -0.78 -0.95
CA LYS A 281 -5.57 -0.94 -1.93
C LYS A 281 -5.11 -0.63 -3.35
N GLU A 282 -4.45 0.50 -3.57
CA GLU A 282 -4.00 0.88 -4.91
C GLU A 282 -2.82 0.03 -5.39
N PHE A 283 -1.94 -0.41 -4.48
CA PHE A 283 -0.90 -1.40 -4.76
C PHE A 283 -1.50 -2.73 -5.22
N SER A 284 -2.44 -3.30 -4.45
CA SER A 284 -3.17 -4.53 -4.79
C SER A 284 -3.83 -4.43 -6.17
N LYS A 285 -4.55 -3.33 -6.44
CA LYS A 285 -5.21 -3.12 -7.73
C LYS A 285 -4.22 -3.01 -8.89
N PHE A 286 -3.14 -2.25 -8.73
CA PHE A 286 -2.18 -2.02 -9.81
C PHE A 286 -1.48 -3.32 -10.22
N PHE A 287 -1.01 -4.09 -9.23
CA PHE A 287 -0.30 -5.35 -9.46
C PHE A 287 -1.23 -6.57 -9.57
N LYS A 288 -2.55 -6.38 -9.44
CA LYS A 288 -3.57 -7.45 -9.49
C LYS A 288 -3.29 -8.57 -8.47
N LEU A 289 -3.00 -8.15 -7.24
CA LEU A 289 -2.62 -9.03 -6.14
C LEU A 289 -3.76 -9.16 -5.11
N GLU A 290 -3.98 -10.37 -4.61
CA GLU A 290 -4.75 -10.63 -3.40
C GLU A 290 -3.84 -10.52 -2.18
N ILE A 291 -4.17 -9.62 -1.25
CA ILE A 291 -3.33 -9.32 -0.10
C ILE A 291 -3.65 -10.29 1.03
N ASP A 292 -2.67 -11.11 1.42
CA ASP A 292 -2.75 -12.07 2.52
C ASP A 292 -1.91 -11.56 3.70
N HIS A 293 -2.56 -11.09 4.77
CA HIS A 293 -1.87 -10.52 5.93
C HIS A 293 -1.19 -11.61 6.77
N ARG A 294 0.13 -11.50 6.93
CA ARG A 294 0.97 -12.44 7.67
C ARG A 294 1.42 -11.86 9.01
N ASN A 295 1.65 -12.76 9.97
CA ASN A 295 2.24 -12.40 11.26
C ASN A 295 3.77 -12.27 11.14
N MET A 296 4.34 -11.26 11.78
CA MET A 296 5.79 -11.01 11.84
C MET A 296 6.59 -12.11 12.53
N SER A 297 5.97 -12.92 13.39
CA SER A 297 6.62 -14.07 14.02
C SER A 297 7.26 -15.02 13.00
N ILE A 298 6.74 -15.07 11.77
CA ILE A 298 7.27 -15.87 10.66
C ILE A 298 8.65 -15.36 10.21
N LEU A 299 8.90 -14.05 10.27
CA LEU A 299 10.19 -13.46 9.93
C LEU A 299 11.21 -13.57 11.08
N GLY A 300 10.74 -13.66 12.33
CA GLY A 300 11.58 -13.79 13.53
C GLY A 300 11.88 -15.23 14.00
N ALA A 301 11.03 -16.22 13.69
CA ALA A 301 11.11 -17.57 14.27
C ALA A 301 12.23 -18.48 13.70
N CYS A 302 12.85 -18.10 12.58
CA CYS A 302 13.98 -18.84 12.02
C CYS A 302 15.28 -18.05 12.22
N GLY A 303 15.92 -18.31 13.35
CA GLY A 303 17.33 -18.02 13.57
C GLY A 303 17.61 -16.75 14.36
N ASN A 304 17.91 -16.95 15.65
CA ASN A 304 18.97 -16.24 16.34
C ASN A 304 20.28 -16.38 15.55
N ASN A 305 20.41 -15.64 14.45
CA ASN A 305 21.69 -15.25 13.94
C ASN A 305 21.70 -13.74 14.06
N SER A 306 22.07 -13.30 15.26
CA SER A 306 22.45 -11.92 15.52
C SER A 306 23.32 -11.46 14.37
N TYR A 307 22.78 -10.59 13.51
CA TYR A 307 23.61 -9.70 12.73
C TYR A 307 24.34 -8.84 13.76
N LYS A 308 25.53 -9.28 14.17
CA LYS A 308 26.45 -8.40 14.87
C LYS A 308 26.76 -7.29 13.86
N PRO A 309 26.44 -6.02 14.14
CA PRO A 309 27.04 -4.96 13.35
C PRO A 309 28.54 -5.23 13.37
N SER A 310 29.17 -5.25 12.19
CA SER A 310 30.61 -5.39 12.09
C SER A 310 31.21 -4.35 13.04
N GLN A 311 31.90 -4.83 14.06
CA GLN A 311 32.77 -3.97 14.84
C GLN A 311 33.70 -3.27 13.86
N LYS A 312 33.60 -1.93 13.82
CA LYS A 312 34.56 -1.02 13.19
C LYS A 312 34.96 -1.43 11.76
N GLY A 313 34.19 -0.95 10.78
CA GLY A 313 34.69 -0.77 9.42
C GLY A 313 35.84 0.24 9.43
N THR A 314 37.05 -0.32 9.46
CA THR A 314 38.35 0.23 9.03
C THR A 314 38.44 1.74 8.78
N LYS A 315 39.32 2.37 9.57
CA LYS A 315 40.07 3.55 9.15
C LYS A 315 40.64 3.28 7.75
N LEU A 316 40.32 4.18 6.82
CA LEU A 316 41.11 4.39 5.62
C LEU A 316 42.57 4.64 6.05
N THR A 317 43.48 3.83 5.55
CA THR A 317 44.91 4.16 5.45
C THR A 317 45.26 4.04 3.97
N ASP A 318 45.71 5.17 3.45
CA ASP A 318 46.39 5.49 2.18
C ASP A 318 45.79 5.02 0.85
#